data_AF-A0A3B9BDJ8-F1
#
_entry.id   AF-A0A3B9BDJ8-F1
#
_cell.length_a   1.000
_cell.length_b   1.000
_cell.length_c   1.000
_cell.angle_alpha   90.00
_cell.angle_beta   90.00
_cell.angle_gamma   90.00
#
_symmetry.space_group_name_H-M   'P 1'
#
loop_
_entity.id
_entity.type
_entity.pdbx_description
1 polymer ?
#
loop_
_entity_poly.entity_id
_entity_poly.type
_entity_poly.pdbx_seq_one_letter_code
_entity_poly.pdbx_strand_id
1 'polypeptide(L)'
;MKRIFTILPFTLITTIWYGCMPTRTKPVDPLPSSEIPSEWEALDQNISLSDDKNVTYWMNSFENEWLNEAVYTAWSANPSLVAMAEQTLARGEEAVIAGASIIPQANVGVNGSRSKRNLIGFGFPNGSTSFTTESFSSGINLSWEVDLWGKLRDQRNSAKKRFEGAQADYEGARLSL
;
A
#
# COMPACT_ATOMS: atom_id res chain seq x y z
N MET A 1 3.94 -18.46 -53.31
CA MET A 1 4.54 -18.59 -51.95
C MET A 1 4.97 -17.26 -51.31
N LYS A 2 5.41 -16.22 -52.05
CA LYS A 2 5.89 -14.95 -51.45
C LYS A 2 4.83 -14.06 -50.75
N ARG A 3 3.54 -14.18 -51.10
CA ARG A 3 2.45 -13.36 -50.52
C ARG A 3 1.99 -13.80 -49.13
N ILE A 4 2.17 -15.07 -48.77
CA ILE A 4 1.76 -15.59 -47.45
C ILE A 4 2.73 -15.13 -46.34
N PHE A 5 4.02 -15.00 -46.66
CA PHE A 5 5.03 -14.54 -45.70
C PHE A 5 4.93 -13.05 -45.34
N THR A 6 4.29 -12.22 -46.19
CA THR A 6 4.11 -10.78 -45.95
C THR A 6 2.84 -10.47 -45.15
N ILE A 7 1.83 -11.34 -45.19
CA ILE A 7 0.56 -11.15 -44.47
C ILE A 7 0.66 -11.64 -43.02
N LEU A 8 1.45 -12.69 -42.77
CA LEU A 8 1.67 -13.30 -41.45
C LEU A 8 2.13 -12.32 -40.34
N PRO A 9 3.11 -11.40 -40.56
CA PRO A 9 3.50 -10.45 -39.52
C PRO A 9 2.42 -9.41 -39.24
N PHE A 10 1.61 -9.06 -40.25
CA PHE A 10 0.55 -8.06 -40.10
C PHE A 10 -0.63 -8.60 -39.28
N THR A 11 -0.99 -9.89 -39.47
CA THR A 11 -2.03 -10.57 -38.69
C THR A 11 -1.63 -10.80 -37.23
N LEU A 12 -0.35 -11.06 -36.95
CA LEU A 12 0.16 -11.27 -35.59
C LEU A 12 0.13 -9.96 -34.78
N ILE A 13 0.41 -8.82 -35.41
CA ILE A 13 0.35 -7.49 -34.78
C ILE A 13 -1.09 -7.13 -34.40
N THR A 14 -2.08 -7.42 -35.26
CA THR A 14 -3.48 -7.13 -34.94
C THR A 14 -4.03 -7.94 -33.77
N THR A 15 -3.62 -9.20 -33.60
CA THR A 15 -4.06 -10.03 -32.46
C THR A 15 -3.52 -9.55 -31.11
N ILE A 16 -2.36 -8.88 -31.09
CA ILE A 16 -1.80 -8.30 -29.85
C ILE A 16 -2.63 -7.08 -29.41
N TRP A 17 -3.23 -6.34 -30.34
CA TRP A 17 -4.07 -5.18 -30.05
C TRP A 17 -5.47 -5.53 -29.54
N TYR A 18 -5.95 -6.76 -29.77
CA TYR A 18 -7.21 -7.28 -29.22
C TYR A 18 -7.02 -8.10 -27.94
N GLY A 19 -5.83 -8.06 -27.32
CA GLY A 19 -5.61 -8.69 -26.03
C GLY A 19 -6.61 -8.14 -25.01
N CYS A 20 -7.42 -9.02 -24.41
CA CYS A 20 -8.43 -8.66 -23.41
C CYS A 20 -7.80 -7.80 -22.32
N MET A 21 -8.13 -6.51 -22.34
CA MET A 21 -7.81 -5.59 -21.27
C MET A 21 -8.81 -5.88 -20.14
N PRO A 22 -8.43 -6.45 -18.98
CA PRO A 22 -9.37 -6.57 -17.87
C PRO A 22 -9.91 -5.17 -17.54
N THR A 23 -11.21 -5.00 -17.73
CA THR A 23 -11.92 -3.78 -17.35
C THR A 23 -11.74 -3.58 -15.86
N ARG A 24 -11.16 -2.44 -15.49
CA ARG A 24 -11.04 -2.01 -14.09
C ARG A 24 -12.41 -2.09 -13.42
N THR A 25 -12.57 -3.05 -12.52
CA THR A 25 -13.80 -3.16 -11.74
C THR A 25 -13.88 -1.94 -10.84
N LYS A 26 -14.98 -1.19 -10.94
CA LYS A 26 -15.24 -0.12 -9.97
C LYS A 26 -15.40 -0.79 -8.60
N PRO A 27 -14.89 -0.18 -7.52
CA PRO A 27 -15.18 -0.67 -6.18
C PRO A 27 -16.69 -0.75 -6.02
N VAL A 28 -17.19 -1.96 -5.77
CA VAL A 28 -18.59 -2.23 -5.46
C VAL A 28 -18.77 -1.96 -3.98
N ASP A 29 -19.86 -1.29 -3.61
CA ASP A 29 -20.23 -1.13 -2.22
C ASP A 29 -20.45 -2.53 -1.61
N PRO A 30 -19.69 -2.93 -0.59
CA PRO A 30 -19.81 -4.29 -0.03
C PRO A 30 -21.15 -4.52 0.68
N LEU A 31 -21.90 -3.45 1.02
CA LEU A 31 -23.17 -3.56 1.71
C LEU A 31 -24.31 -3.87 0.74
N PRO A 32 -25.04 -5.00 0.91
CA PRO A 32 -26.23 -5.28 0.11
C PRO A 32 -27.33 -4.28 0.47
N SER A 33 -27.75 -3.47 -0.51
CA SER A 33 -28.76 -2.41 -0.32
C SER A 33 -30.14 -2.93 0.09
N SER A 34 -30.36 -4.26 0.12
CA SER A 34 -31.65 -4.87 0.46
C SER A 34 -31.81 -5.20 1.95
N GLU A 35 -30.76 -5.12 2.77
CA GLU A 35 -30.79 -5.60 4.16
C GLU A 35 -31.04 -4.51 5.20
N ILE A 36 -30.94 -3.22 4.84
CA ILE A 36 -31.06 -2.11 5.77
C ILE A 36 -32.32 -1.31 5.43
N PRO A 37 -33.21 -1.05 6.40
CA PRO A 37 -34.40 -0.23 6.15
C PRO A 37 -33.98 1.21 5.83
N SER A 38 -34.72 1.86 4.92
CA SER A 38 -34.47 3.26 4.56
C SER A 38 -34.75 4.23 5.69
N GLU A 39 -35.57 3.83 6.67
CA GLU A 39 -35.97 4.62 7.83
C GLU A 39 -36.00 3.73 9.07
N TRP A 40 -35.60 4.29 10.22
CA TRP A 40 -35.71 3.63 11.52
C TRP A 40 -37.01 4.07 12.18
N GLU A 41 -37.81 3.12 12.69
CA GLU A 41 -39.00 3.46 13.47
C GLU A 41 -38.60 3.98 14.86
N ALA A 42 -39.09 5.16 15.22
CA ALA A 42 -38.91 5.76 16.54
C ALA A 42 -40.27 6.05 17.18
N LEU A 43 -40.33 5.93 18.51
CA LEU A 43 -41.54 6.22 19.28
C LEU A 43 -41.89 7.73 19.24
N ASP A 44 -40.87 8.57 19.14
CA ASP A 44 -41.01 10.01 18.99
C ASP A 44 -40.66 10.43 17.56
N GLN A 45 -41.67 10.86 16.81
CA GLN A 45 -41.55 11.26 15.41
C GLN A 45 -41.13 12.74 15.25
N ASN A 46 -41.02 13.50 16.35
CA ASN A 46 -40.64 14.92 16.32
C ASN A 46 -39.13 15.14 16.56
N ILE A 47 -38.32 14.07 16.65
CA ILE A 47 -36.87 14.18 16.77
C ILE A 47 -36.29 14.56 15.40
N SER A 48 -35.91 15.83 15.25
CA SER A 48 -35.04 16.25 14.16
C SER A 48 -33.66 15.63 14.40
N LEU A 49 -33.22 14.75 13.49
CA LEU A 49 -31.84 14.26 13.51
C LEU A 49 -30.90 15.47 13.50
N SER A 50 -29.97 15.51 14.45
CA SER A 50 -28.94 16.54 14.46
C SER A 50 -28.04 16.34 13.24
N ASP A 51 -27.87 17.38 12.43
CA ASP A 51 -26.93 17.38 11.29
C ASP A 51 -25.46 17.50 11.76
N ASP A 52 -25.24 17.46 13.08
CA ASP A 52 -23.92 17.53 13.68
C ASP A 52 -23.18 16.21 13.50
N LYS A 53 -22.34 16.16 12.47
CA LYS A 53 -21.45 15.02 12.19
C LYS A 53 -20.29 14.93 13.18
N ASN A 54 -20.14 15.89 14.10
CA ASN A 54 -19.01 15.94 15.00
C ASN A 54 -19.27 15.11 16.26
N VAL A 55 -19.04 13.80 16.13
CA VAL A 55 -19.14 12.85 17.25
C VAL A 55 -18.23 13.25 18.42
N THR A 56 -17.19 14.07 18.21
CA THR A 56 -16.23 14.47 19.25
C THR A 56 -16.86 15.19 20.45
N TYR A 57 -17.96 15.92 20.26
CA TYR A 57 -18.55 16.76 21.31
C TYR A 57 -19.75 16.14 22.01
N TRP A 58 -20.04 14.86 21.77
CA TRP A 58 -21.18 14.15 22.38
C TRP A 58 -21.19 14.28 23.92
N MET A 59 -20.03 14.23 24.57
CA MET A 59 -19.93 14.34 26.03
C MET A 59 -20.36 15.71 26.56
N ASN A 60 -20.25 16.79 25.77
CA ASN A 60 -20.71 18.11 26.17
C ASN A 60 -22.23 18.19 26.30
N SER A 61 -22.99 17.30 25.64
CA SER A 61 -24.45 17.27 25.76
C SER A 61 -24.94 16.84 27.14
N PHE A 62 -24.07 16.26 27.97
CA PHE A 62 -24.40 15.90 29.35
C PHE A 62 -24.28 17.08 30.33
N GLU A 63 -23.74 18.22 29.88
CA GLU A 63 -23.54 19.43 30.69
C GLU A 63 -22.82 19.15 32.02
N ASN A 64 -21.93 18.14 32.04
CA ASN A 64 -21.23 17.70 33.23
C ASN A 64 -19.71 17.73 33.01
N GLU A 65 -19.07 18.72 33.63
CA GLU A 65 -17.62 18.94 33.51
C GLU A 65 -16.78 17.78 34.07
N TRP A 66 -17.25 17.14 35.15
CA TRP A 66 -16.52 16.05 35.80
C TRP A 66 -16.55 14.77 34.95
N LEU A 67 -17.66 14.55 34.24
CA LEU A 67 -17.76 13.47 33.26
C LEU A 67 -16.77 13.69 32.12
N ASN A 68 -16.71 14.91 31.58
CA ASN A 68 -15.77 15.24 30.51
C ASN A 68 -14.32 15.00 30.96
N GLU A 69 -13.94 15.46 32.15
CA GLU A 69 -12.61 15.25 32.71
C GLU A 69 -12.27 13.76 32.89
N ALA A 70 -13.23 12.96 33.39
CA ALA A 70 -13.06 11.52 33.54
C ALA A 70 -12.83 10.82 32.18
N VAL A 71 -13.59 11.18 31.14
CA VAL A 71 -13.44 10.64 29.78
C VAL A 71 -12.09 11.04 29.17
N TYR A 72 -11.67 12.30 29.29
CA TYR A 72 -10.35 12.74 28.80
C TYR A 72 -9.20 12.02 29.52
N THR A 73 -9.34 11.81 30.83
CA THR A 73 -8.37 11.04 31.62
C THR A 73 -8.34 9.60 31.14
N ALA A 74 -9.50 8.97 30.90
CA ALA A 74 -9.57 7.61 30.38
C ALA A 74 -8.95 7.49 28.98
N TRP A 75 -9.22 8.42 28.07
CA TRP A 75 -8.61 8.43 26.73
C TRP A 75 -7.09 8.59 26.75
N SER A 76 -6.57 9.49 27.58
CA SER A 76 -5.13 9.77 27.67
C SER A 76 -4.35 8.70 28.44
N ALA A 77 -4.98 8.03 29.40
CA ALA A 77 -4.34 7.02 30.25
C ALA A 77 -4.57 5.58 29.79
N ASN A 78 -5.44 5.32 28.80
CA ASN A 78 -5.72 3.95 28.33
C ASN A 78 -4.62 3.46 27.37
N PRO A 79 -3.81 2.45 27.76
CA PRO A 79 -2.70 1.96 26.92
C PRO A 79 -3.16 1.31 25.62
N SER A 80 -4.35 0.71 25.61
CA SER A 80 -4.91 0.07 24.41
C SER A 80 -5.29 1.11 23.36
N LEU A 81 -5.87 2.25 23.77
CA LEU A 81 -6.16 3.36 22.87
C LEU A 81 -4.88 3.96 22.29
N VAL A 82 -3.84 4.14 23.11
CA VAL A 82 -2.54 4.62 22.64
C VAL A 82 -1.94 3.64 21.63
N ALA A 83 -1.97 2.34 21.91
CA ALA A 83 -1.49 1.33 20.99
C ALA A 83 -2.25 1.34 19.64
N MET A 84 -3.57 1.51 19.67
CA MET A 84 -4.38 1.62 18.45
C MET A 84 -4.07 2.89 17.65
N ALA A 85 -3.80 4.02 18.32
CA ALA A 85 -3.38 5.25 17.66
C ALA A 85 -2.05 5.05 16.91
N GLU A 86 -1.04 4.46 17.57
CA GLU A 86 0.26 4.18 16.96
C GLU A 86 0.17 3.16 15.82
N GLN A 87 -0.67 2.13 15.96
CA GLN A 87 -0.95 1.19 14.86
C GLN A 87 -1.57 1.91 13.66
N THR A 88 -2.50 2.83 13.89
CA THR A 88 -3.12 3.64 12.84
C THR A 88 -2.09 4.48 12.10
N LEU A 89 -1.18 5.13 12.83
CA LEU A 89 -0.05 5.87 12.22
C LEU A 89 0.84 4.94 11.38
N ALA A 90 1.20 3.77 11.91
CA ALA A 90 1.99 2.78 11.17
C ALA A 90 1.30 2.33 9.87
N ARG A 91 -0.02 2.15 9.87
CA ARG A 91 -0.79 1.86 8.63
C ARG A 91 -0.73 3.00 7.62
N GLY A 92 -0.71 4.25 8.10
CA GLY A 92 -0.53 5.43 7.25
C GLY A 92 0.82 5.39 6.53
N GLU A 93 1.89 5.12 7.27
CA GLU A 93 3.25 4.99 6.71
C GLU A 93 3.38 3.81 5.75
N GLU A 94 2.75 2.66 6.06
CA GLU A 94 2.67 1.53 5.13
C GLU A 94 2.01 1.93 3.79
N ALA A 95 0.97 2.77 3.82
CA ALA A 95 0.32 3.27 2.61
C ALA A 95 1.23 4.22 1.80
N VAL A 96 2.04 5.04 2.47
CA VAL A 96 3.07 5.88 1.83
C VAL A 96 4.13 5.01 1.16
N ILE A 97 4.67 4.02 1.87
CA ILE A 97 5.67 3.07 1.35
C ILE A 97 5.12 2.31 0.13
N ALA A 98 3.87 1.83 0.21
CA ALA A 98 3.21 1.17 -0.92
C ALA A 98 3.10 2.10 -2.15
N GLY A 99 2.93 3.41 -1.93
CA GLY A 99 2.90 4.41 -3.00
C GLY A 99 4.24 4.66 -3.67
N ALA A 100 5.36 4.43 -2.97
CA ALA A 100 6.72 4.69 -3.49
C ALA A 100 7.08 3.83 -4.70
N SER A 101 6.42 2.67 -4.88
CA SER A 101 6.66 1.77 -6.02
C SER A 101 6.14 2.32 -7.36
N ILE A 102 5.28 3.35 -7.34
CA ILE A 102 4.66 3.91 -8.57
C ILE A 102 5.64 4.80 -9.34
N ILE A 103 6.59 5.42 -8.62
CA ILE A 103 7.59 6.32 -9.20
C ILE A 103 8.89 5.56 -9.50
N PRO A 104 9.74 6.06 -10.42
CA PRO A 104 11.06 5.49 -10.65
C PRO A 104 11.91 5.44 -9.37
N GLN A 105 12.61 4.33 -9.16
CA GLN A 105 13.53 4.14 -8.05
C GLN A 105 14.97 4.24 -8.56
N ALA A 106 15.78 5.05 -7.89
CA ALA A 106 17.19 5.21 -8.16
C ALA A 106 18.01 4.71 -6.97
N ASN A 107 19.02 3.88 -7.23
CA ASN A 107 19.93 3.35 -6.23
C ASN A 107 21.37 3.64 -6.65
N VAL A 108 22.22 4.02 -5.70
CA VAL A 108 23.66 4.21 -5.92
C VAL A 108 24.41 3.09 -5.23
N GLY A 109 25.27 2.39 -5.97
CA GLY A 109 26.05 1.28 -5.46
C GLY A 109 27.54 1.47 -5.71
N VAL A 110 28.36 1.07 -4.75
CA VAL A 110 29.80 0.92 -4.88
C VAL A 110 30.16 -0.48 -4.42
N ASN A 111 30.97 -1.18 -5.21
CA ASN A 111 31.36 -2.57 -4.94
C ASN A 111 32.85 -2.76 -5.20
N GLY A 112 33.51 -3.52 -4.33
CA GLY A 112 34.89 -3.96 -4.47
C GLY A 112 34.96 -5.47 -4.34
N SER A 113 35.65 -6.13 -5.26
CA SER A 113 35.82 -7.58 -5.25
C SER A 113 37.28 -7.95 -5.51
N ARG A 114 37.80 -8.86 -4.69
CA ARG A 114 39.12 -9.45 -4.84
C ARG A 114 38.98 -10.96 -4.92
N SER A 115 39.48 -11.54 -6.00
CA SER A 115 39.47 -12.99 -6.21
C SER A 115 40.89 -13.48 -6.46
N LYS A 116 41.31 -14.52 -5.74
CA LYS A 116 42.57 -15.22 -5.99
C LYS A 116 42.24 -16.58 -6.62
N ARG A 117 42.72 -16.82 -7.84
CA ARG A 117 42.56 -18.11 -8.52
C ARG A 117 43.85 -18.90 -8.37
N ASN A 118 43.72 -20.16 -7.95
CA ASN A 118 44.82 -21.11 -7.87
C ASN A 118 44.96 -21.85 -9.21
N LEU A 119 46.18 -22.00 -9.71
CA LEU A 119 46.51 -22.60 -11.00
C LEU A 119 47.28 -23.92 -10.83
N ILE A 120 47.44 -24.41 -9.60
CA ILE A 120 48.00 -25.72 -9.32
C ILE A 120 47.13 -26.78 -10.01
N GLY A 121 47.75 -27.61 -10.85
CA GLY A 121 47.08 -28.64 -11.66
C GLY A 121 46.79 -28.25 -13.12
N PHE A 122 47.01 -26.99 -13.53
CA PHE A 122 46.81 -26.54 -14.92
C PHE A 122 48.04 -26.69 -15.85
N GLY A 123 49.17 -27.19 -15.34
CA GLY A 123 50.29 -27.63 -16.18
C GLY A 123 51.14 -26.55 -16.85
N PHE A 124 51.17 -25.32 -16.34
CA PHE A 124 52.01 -24.24 -16.89
C PHE A 124 53.49 -24.37 -16.47
N PRO A 125 54.43 -24.67 -17.38
CA PRO A 125 55.86 -24.74 -17.05
C PRO A 125 56.40 -23.34 -16.72
N ASN A 126 57.08 -23.19 -15.58
CA ASN A 126 57.62 -21.93 -15.05
C ASN A 126 56.60 -20.79 -14.87
N GLY A 127 55.29 -21.10 -14.81
CA GLY A 127 54.21 -20.13 -14.62
C GLY A 127 53.88 -19.83 -13.16
N SER A 128 53.23 -18.69 -12.90
CA SER A 128 52.72 -18.36 -11.55
C SER A 128 51.69 -19.40 -11.08
N THR A 129 51.81 -19.87 -9.84
CA THR A 129 50.90 -20.86 -9.23
C THR A 129 49.54 -20.28 -8.83
N SER A 130 49.40 -18.97 -8.85
CA SER A 130 48.13 -18.27 -8.65
C SER A 130 48.15 -16.89 -9.30
N PHE A 131 46.97 -16.32 -9.55
CA PHE A 131 46.85 -14.89 -9.83
C PHE A 131 45.73 -14.29 -8.98
N THR A 132 45.87 -13.02 -8.67
CA THR A 132 44.87 -12.24 -7.93
C THR A 132 44.29 -11.20 -8.88
N THR A 133 42.96 -11.07 -8.87
CA THR A 133 42.22 -10.04 -9.58
C THR A 133 41.49 -9.18 -8.57
N GLU A 134 41.64 -7.87 -8.70
CA GLU A 134 40.92 -6.87 -7.92
C GLU A 134 40.09 -6.04 -8.88
N SER A 135 38.85 -5.76 -8.49
CA SER A 135 37.90 -4.99 -9.28
C SER A 135 37.09 -4.08 -8.37
N PHE A 136 36.95 -2.83 -8.78
CA PHE A 136 36.12 -1.84 -8.11
C PHE A 136 35.15 -1.28 -9.14
N SER A 137 33.87 -1.19 -8.77
CA SER A 137 32.80 -0.69 -9.62
C SER A 137 31.90 0.22 -8.82
N SER A 138 31.51 1.34 -9.40
CA SER A 138 30.45 2.20 -8.88
C SER A 138 29.43 2.48 -9.99
N GLY A 139 28.19 2.74 -9.61
CA GLY A 139 27.14 3.01 -10.56
C GLY A 139 25.84 3.49 -9.91
N ILE A 140 25.01 4.11 -10.73
CA ILE A 140 23.64 4.47 -10.38
C ILE A 140 22.72 3.55 -11.20
N ASN A 141 21.79 2.88 -10.53
CA ASN A 141 20.78 2.03 -11.14
C ASN A 141 19.41 2.71 -11.04
N LEU A 142 18.76 2.94 -12.18
CA LEU A 142 17.40 3.47 -12.27
C LEU A 142 16.45 2.37 -12.75
N SER A 143 15.42 2.08 -11.98
CA SER A 143 14.41 1.07 -12.30
C SER A 143 13.00 1.63 -12.18
N TRP A 144 12.14 1.35 -13.15
CA TRP A 144 10.74 1.78 -13.13
C TRP A 144 9.83 0.74 -13.79
N GLU A 145 8.71 0.40 -13.14
CA GLU A 145 7.64 -0.43 -13.69
C GLU A 145 6.49 0.49 -14.16
N VAL A 146 6.19 0.47 -15.46
CA VAL A 146 5.05 1.22 -16.01
C VAL A 146 3.76 0.49 -15.68
N ASP A 147 2.91 1.11 -14.86
CA ASP A 147 1.65 0.51 -14.40
C ASP A 147 0.52 0.59 -15.44
N LEU A 148 0.58 -0.27 -16.46
CA LEU A 148 -0.43 -0.34 -17.53
C LEU A 148 -1.77 -0.91 -17.03
N TRP A 149 -1.72 -1.81 -16.05
CA TRP A 149 -2.85 -2.61 -15.60
C TRP A 149 -3.45 -2.14 -14.27
N GLY A 150 -2.82 -1.17 -13.60
CA GLY A 150 -3.27 -0.65 -12.31
C GLY A 150 -2.80 -1.47 -11.11
N LYS A 151 -1.93 -2.47 -11.28
CA LYS A 151 -1.44 -3.34 -10.19
C LYS A 151 -0.82 -2.52 -9.06
N LEU A 152 0.09 -1.59 -9.38
CA LEU A 152 0.79 -0.78 -8.37
C LEU A 152 -0.16 0.23 -7.73
N ARG A 153 -1.05 0.84 -8.53
CA ARG A 153 -2.10 1.74 -8.04
C ARG A 153 -3.06 1.03 -7.09
N ASP A 154 -3.45 -0.19 -7.40
CA ASP A 154 -4.38 -0.96 -6.58
C ASP A 154 -3.72 -1.48 -5.31
N GLN A 155 -2.42 -1.84 -5.34
CA GLN A 155 -1.63 -2.11 -4.13
C GLN A 155 -1.60 -0.90 -3.19
N ARG A 156 -1.28 0.30 -3.70
CA ARG A 156 -1.34 1.55 -2.91
C ARG A 156 -2.75 1.82 -2.39
N ASN A 157 -3.77 1.70 -3.22
CA ASN A 157 -5.16 1.94 -2.81
C ASN A 157 -5.59 0.96 -1.72
N SER A 158 -5.18 -0.31 -1.82
CA SER A 158 -5.43 -1.32 -0.80
C SER A 158 -4.80 -0.95 0.54
N ALA A 159 -3.54 -0.48 0.55
CA ALA A 159 -2.90 0.01 1.77
C ALA A 159 -3.60 1.25 2.34
N LYS A 160 -4.01 2.19 1.48
CA LYS A 160 -4.82 3.36 1.89
C LYS A 160 -6.13 2.94 2.54
N LYS A 161 -6.85 1.96 1.99
CA LYS A 161 -8.09 1.44 2.57
C LYS A 161 -7.88 0.75 3.92
N ARG A 162 -6.74 0.07 4.13
CA ARG A 162 -6.37 -0.47 5.46
C ARG A 162 -6.13 0.64 6.48
N PHE A 163 -5.47 1.73 6.08
CA PHE A 163 -5.30 2.90 6.94
C PHE A 163 -6.65 3.55 7.30
N GLU A 164 -7.53 3.76 6.32
CA GLU A 164 -8.88 4.29 6.55
C GLU A 164 -9.70 3.39 7.49
N GLY A 165 -9.57 2.06 7.35
CA GLY A 165 -10.18 1.10 8.27
C GLY A 165 -9.63 1.19 9.70
N ALA A 166 -8.30 1.24 9.84
CA ALA A 166 -7.67 1.40 11.15
C ALA A 166 -8.07 2.71 11.85
N GLN A 167 -8.24 3.79 11.10
CA GLN A 167 -8.75 5.06 11.64
C GLN A 167 -10.19 4.90 12.16
N ALA A 168 -11.07 4.23 11.40
CA ALA A 168 -12.44 3.96 11.84
C ALA A 168 -12.47 3.06 13.09
N ASP A 169 -11.62 2.03 13.16
CA ASP A 169 -11.50 1.16 14.33
C ASP A 169 -11.02 1.94 15.57
N TYR A 170 -10.06 2.85 15.41
CA TYR A 170 -9.59 3.73 16.48
C TYR A 170 -10.68 4.69 16.97
N GLU A 171 -11.41 5.32 16.05
CA GLU A 171 -12.55 6.18 16.39
C GLU A 171 -13.65 5.40 17.11
N GLY A 172 -13.97 4.18 16.64
CA GLY A 172 -14.92 3.28 17.31
C GLY A 172 -14.47 2.88 18.71
N ALA A 173 -13.19 2.55 18.90
CA ALA A 173 -12.65 2.23 20.21
C ALA A 173 -12.76 3.39 21.21
N ARG A 174 -12.53 4.64 20.75
CA ARG A 174 -12.69 5.85 21.58
C ARG A 174 -14.12 6.05 22.07
N LEU A 175 -15.12 5.64 21.29
CA LEU A 175 -16.54 5.73 21.65
C LEU A 175 -16.99 4.60 22.59
N SER A 176 -16.26 3.48 22.64
CA SER A 176 -16.61 2.31 23.46
C SER A 176 -16.06 2.34 24.89
N LEU A 177 -15.21 3.31 25.22
CA LEU A 177 -14.70 3.54 26.57
C LEU A 177 -15.75 4.20 27.46
#